data_AF-A0A7W5LS34-F1
#
_entry.id   AF-A0A7W5LS34-F1
#
_cell.length_a   1.000
_cell.length_b   1.000
_cell.length_c   1.000
_cell.angle_alpha   90.00
_cell.angle_beta   90.00
_cell.angle_gamma   90.00
#
_symmetry.space_group_name_H-M   'P 1'
#
loop_
_entity.id
_entity.type
_entity.pdbx_description
1 polymer ?
#
loop_
_entity_poly.entity_id
_entity_poly.type
_entity_poly.pdbx_seq_one_letter_code
_entity_poly.pdbx_strand_id
1 'polypeptide(L)' 'MKGFKSARHLQRFVSMHDPVANLFHIPRQDIPSDHHCELRTAAMQMWNEIALLQSA' A
#
# COMPACT_ATOMS: atom_id res chain seq x y z
N MET A 1 -19.22 9.64 5.50
CA MET A 1 -18.80 8.73 4.41
C MET A 1 -19.48 7.39 4.60
N LYS A 2 -20.10 6.80 3.56
CA LYS A 2 -20.48 5.38 3.59
C LYS A 2 -19.20 4.58 3.86
N GLY A 3 -19.17 3.79 4.93
CA GLY A 3 -17.98 3.06 5.35
C GLY A 3 -17.44 2.12 4.27
N PHE A 4 -16.17 1.72 4.42
CA PHE A 4 -15.56 0.73 3.53
C PHE A 4 -16.08 -0.68 3.86
N LYS A 5 -16.38 -1.46 2.82
CA LYS A 5 -16.89 -2.83 2.96
C LYS A 5 -15.85 -3.79 3.57
N SER A 6 -14.57 -3.45 3.52
CA SER A 6 -13.48 -4.25 4.08
C SER A 6 -12.20 -3.43 4.25
N ALA A 7 -11.29 -3.91 5.10
CA ALA A 7 -9.96 -3.33 5.27
C ALA A 7 -9.18 -3.27 3.93
N ARG A 8 -9.39 -4.25 3.04
CA ARG A 8 -8.80 -4.23 1.68
C ARG A 8 -9.31 -3.05 0.84
N HIS A 9 -10.59 -2.69 0.94
CA HIS A 9 -11.12 -1.54 0.21
C HIS A 9 -10.57 -0.22 0.77
N LEU A 10 -10.48 -0.10 2.10
CA LEU A 10 -9.84 1.03 2.75
C LEU A 10 -8.36 1.14 2.34
N GLN A 11 -7.62 0.04 2.37
CA GLN A 11 -6.20 -0.01 1.99
C GLN A 11 -5.99 0.49 0.56
N ARG A 12 -6.75 -0.02 -0.42
CA ARG A 12 -6.67 0.46 -1.81
C ARG A 12 -7.04 1.93 -1.95
N PHE A 13 -8.06 2.38 -1.22
CA PHE A 13 -8.52 3.76 -1.28
C PHE A 13 -7.46 4.73 -0.74
N VAL A 14 -6.95 4.47 0.47
CA VAL A 14 -5.95 5.33 1.11
C VAL A 14 -4.61 5.26 0.36
N SER A 15 -4.25 4.09 -0.20
CA SER A 15 -3.06 3.94 -1.06
C SER A 15 -3.12 4.74 -2.36
N MET A 16 -4.25 5.30 -2.77
CA MET A 16 -4.36 6.15 -3.95
C MET A 16 -4.44 7.64 -3.62
N HIS A 17 -4.76 8.01 -2.38
CA HIS A 17 -5.19 9.36 -2.02
C HIS A 17 -4.39 10.02 -0.89
N ASP A 18 -3.51 9.30 -0.20
CA ASP A 18 -2.76 9.76 0.98
C ASP A 18 -1.23 9.74 0.70
N PRO A 19 -0.34 10.34 1.51
CA PRO A 19 1.12 10.22 1.35
C PRO A 19 1.63 8.78 1.26
N VAL A 20 0.84 7.81 1.72
CA VAL A 20 1.10 6.39 1.55
C VAL A 20 1.04 5.91 0.09
N ALA A 21 0.50 6.72 -0.83
CA ALA A 21 0.49 6.43 -2.26
C ALA A 21 1.88 6.20 -2.85
N ASN A 22 2.92 6.81 -2.28
CA ASN A 22 4.30 6.57 -2.73
C ASN A 22 4.76 5.13 -2.54
N LEU A 23 4.24 4.39 -1.54
CA LEU A 23 4.69 3.02 -1.26
C LEU A 23 4.28 2.03 -2.36
N PHE A 24 3.12 2.25 -2.99
CA PHE A 24 2.59 1.35 -4.03
C PHE A 24 2.76 1.88 -5.45
N HIS A 25 3.28 3.09 -5.61
CA HIS A 25 3.58 3.67 -6.90
C HIS A 25 4.95 3.18 -7.42
N ILE A 26 4.99 1.91 -7.81
CA ILE A 26 6.20 1.25 -8.34
C ILE A 26 6.15 1.31 -9.88
N PRO A 27 7.13 1.91 -10.56
CA PRO A 27 7.15 1.97 -12.02
C PRO A 27 7.30 0.55 -12.59
N ARG A 28 6.29 0.11 -13.35
CA ARG A 28 6.26 -1.25 -13.93
C ARG A 28 7.04 -1.38 -15.23
N GLN A 29 7.30 -0.26 -15.91
CA GLN A 29 7.91 -0.26 -17.24
C GLN A 29 9.42 -0.53 -17.22
N ASP A 30 10.09 -0.25 -16.10
CA ASP A 30 11.56 -0.29 -15.99
C ASP A 30 12.06 -1.45 -15.12
N ILE A 31 11.17 -2.31 -14.62
CA ILE A 31 11.47 -3.29 -13.57
C ILE A 31 10.99 -4.70 -13.95
N PRO A 32 11.84 -5.74 -13.82
CA PRO A 32 11.42 -7.14 -13.98
C PRO A 32 10.26 -7.52 -13.07
N SER A 33 9.40 -8.44 -13.51
CA SER A 33 8.19 -8.81 -12.77
C SER A 33 8.47 -9.30 -11.35
N ASP A 34 9.58 -10.04 -11.15
CA ASP A 34 9.96 -10.57 -9.84
C ASP A 34 10.35 -9.44 -8.88
N HIS A 35 11.16 -8.49 -9.36
CA HIS A 35 11.56 -7.34 -8.56
C HIS A 35 10.37 -6.42 -8.24
N HIS A 36 9.42 -6.27 -9.17
CA HIS A 36 8.17 -5.58 -8.88
C HIS A 36 7.33 -6.30 -7.81
N CYS A 37 7.33 -7.63 -7.78
CA CYS A 37 6.65 -8.43 -6.75
C CYS A 37 7.31 -8.24 -5.37
N GLU A 38 8.65 -8.24 -5.32
CA GLU A 38 9.43 -7.97 -4.11
C GLU A 38 9.13 -6.58 -3.54
N LEU A 39 9.20 -5.54 -4.37
CA LEU A 39 8.90 -4.16 -3.99
C LEU A 39 7.47 -4.02 -3.47
N ARG A 40 6.51 -4.69 -4.12
CA ARG A 40 5.11 -4.70 -3.69
C ARG A 40 4.92 -5.42 -2.35
N THR A 41 5.70 -6.46 -2.09
CA THR A 41 5.68 -7.19 -0.82
C THR A 41 6.26 -6.33 0.30
N ALA A 42 7.39 -5.66 0.05
CA ALA A 42 8.00 -4.73 1.00
C ALA A 42 7.07 -3.54 1.31
N ALA A 43 6.40 -2.97 0.30
CA ALA A 43 5.41 -1.93 0.47
C ALA A 43 4.23 -2.38 1.37
N MET A 44 3.81 -3.64 1.27
CA MET A 44 2.75 -4.19 2.11
C MET A 44 3.22 -4.42 3.56
N GLN A 45 4.48 -4.82 3.77
CA GLN A 45 5.06 -4.93 5.11
C GLN A 45 5.11 -3.56 5.79
N MET A 46 5.64 -2.55 5.11
CA MET A 46 5.69 -1.18 5.61
C MET A 46 4.29 -0.59 5.82
N TRP A 47 3.32 -0.91 4.95
CA TRP A 47 1.92 -0.55 5.16
C TRP A 47 1.37 -1.17 6.45
N ASN A 48 1.65 -2.44 6.73
CA ASN A 48 1.18 -3.07 7.96
C ASN A 48 1.79 -2.38 9.18
N GLU A 49 3.09 -2.05 9.16
CA GLU A 49 3.74 -1.31 10.25
C GLU A 49 3.08 0.06 10.48
N ILE A 50 2.82 0.83 9.41
CA ILE A 50 2.13 2.13 9.51
C ILE A 50 0.68 1.95 9.97
N ALA A 51 -0.05 0.97 9.45
CA ALA A 51 -1.43 0.70 9.83
C ALA A 51 -1.55 0.19 11.28
N LEU A 52 -0.47 -0.35 11.84
CA LEU A 52 -0.31 -0.73 13.24
C LEU A 52 0.26 0.42 14.12
N LEU A 53 0.43 1.63 13.56
CA LEU A 53 0.97 2.84 14.22
C LEU A 53 0.08 4.05 13.89
N GLN A 54 -1.03 4.28 14.60
CA GLN A 54 -0.97 4.89 15.93
C GLN A 54 -1.91 4.18 16.91
N SER A 55 -1.46 3.09 17.53
CA SER A 55 -2.00 2.66 18.82
C SER A 55 -0.88 2.66 19.84
N ALA A 56 -0.67 3.84 20.45
CA ALA A 56 -0.02 4.02 21.74
C ALA A 56 -1.10 4.31 22.78
#